data_AF-J1L4D3-F1
#
_entry.id   AF-J1L4D3-F1
#
_cell.length_a   1.000
_cell.length_b   1.000
_cell.length_c   1.000
_cell.angle_alpha   90.00
_cell.angle_beta   90.00
_cell.angle_gamma   90.00
#
_symmetry.space_group_name_H-M   'P 1'
#
loop_
_entity.id
_entity.type
_entity.pdbx_description
1 polymer ?
#
loop_
_entity_poly.entity_id
_entity_poly.type
_entity_poly.pdbx_seq_one_letter_code
_entity_poly.pdbx_strand_id
1 'polypeptide(L)'
;MCPSNPSKVIMPKNMDDLFKHVTETRENTQKKETWESFLERYWSIHKIDPDQLFCNIQFIGSIQSRKNMYFCYEYGALYLLSTGFKEITRPNIVMKEEVEELADFISDTRPLKAFSLSQLMDAMCGHTFSSERISEALALNRTETLRDDPLYLLVMNACYVLTALNRLSLDKVGRGVIFSKKVRKDQHADDTDIYAGIRYVGKIRDKTWLFENQKLYFTIQMNLFRGSIVPYIKEEIEYLQKFVTQYPVGERVIINDIVGDFDYSKRFQKIYTQIEYRNIRNDRDDRDFFVSRIKNSLEVVEYLAHSVKVKKEGRNRVFERI
;
A
#
# COMPACT_ATOMS: atom_id res chain seq x y z
N MET A 1 4.79 58.55 -46.14
CA MET A 1 3.97 57.97 -47.22
C MET A 1 3.63 56.54 -46.82
N CYS A 2 2.31 56.29 -46.74
CA CYS A 2 1.52 55.06 -46.73
C CYS A 2 2.16 53.68 -46.40
N PRO A 3 1.37 52.71 -45.88
CA PRO A 3 0.17 52.85 -45.03
C PRO A 3 0.11 51.85 -43.85
N SER A 4 -0.72 52.21 -42.88
CA SER A 4 -1.37 51.36 -41.89
C SER A 4 -2.06 50.14 -42.52
N ASN A 5 -1.85 48.95 -41.96
CA ASN A 5 -2.69 47.78 -42.24
C ASN A 5 -3.35 47.30 -40.93
N PRO A 6 -4.69 47.29 -40.84
CA PRO A 6 -5.42 47.01 -39.60
C PRO A 6 -5.46 45.52 -39.30
N SER A 7 -5.50 45.23 -38.00
CA SER A 7 -5.86 43.94 -37.41
C SER A 7 -7.07 43.34 -38.12
N LYS A 8 -6.88 42.27 -38.89
CA LYS A 8 -7.99 41.42 -39.35
C LYS A 8 -8.48 40.61 -38.16
N VAL A 9 -9.45 41.16 -37.45
CA VAL A 9 -10.41 40.37 -36.68
C VAL A 9 -11.14 39.50 -37.70
N ILE A 10 -10.77 38.21 -37.76
CA ILE A 10 -11.52 37.23 -38.55
C ILE A 10 -12.77 36.92 -37.73
N MET A 11 -13.89 37.58 -38.05
CA MET A 11 -15.19 37.17 -37.54
C MET A 11 -15.55 35.81 -38.16
N PRO A 12 -15.92 34.80 -37.36
CA PRO A 12 -16.32 33.50 -37.86
C PRO A 12 -17.64 33.63 -38.63
N LYS A 13 -17.71 32.95 -39.78
CA LYS A 13 -18.77 33.13 -40.78
C LYS A 13 -20.08 32.41 -40.47
N ASN A 14 -20.17 31.65 -39.38
CA ASN A 14 -21.42 31.02 -38.95
C ASN A 14 -21.46 30.87 -37.42
N MET A 15 -22.63 31.07 -36.81
CA MET A 15 -22.86 30.84 -35.37
C MET A 15 -22.54 29.41 -34.97
N ASP A 16 -22.75 28.44 -35.87
CA ASP A 16 -22.47 27.03 -35.64
C ASP A 16 -20.97 26.74 -35.52
N ASP A 17 -20.10 27.48 -36.21
CA ASP A 17 -18.64 27.33 -36.06
C ASP A 17 -18.14 27.96 -34.74
N LEU A 18 -18.80 29.01 -34.25
CA LEU A 18 -18.53 29.58 -32.94
C LEU A 18 -18.99 28.63 -31.82
N PHE A 19 -20.16 28.00 -31.99
CA PHE A 19 -20.62 26.95 -31.08
C PHE A 19 -19.70 25.75 -31.13
N LYS A 20 -19.28 25.29 -32.31
CA LYS A 20 -18.36 24.14 -32.42
C LYS A 20 -17.00 24.44 -31.79
N HIS A 21 -16.43 25.63 -32.00
CA HIS A 21 -15.18 26.01 -31.32
C HIS A 21 -15.36 26.24 -29.82
N VAL A 22 -16.47 26.82 -29.35
CA VAL A 22 -16.73 26.97 -27.89
C VAL A 22 -17.03 25.61 -27.25
N THR A 23 -17.65 24.67 -27.97
CA THR A 23 -17.94 23.31 -27.50
C THR A 23 -16.70 22.43 -27.55
N GLU A 24 -15.88 22.48 -28.60
CA GLU A 24 -14.60 21.77 -28.70
C GLU A 24 -13.54 22.36 -27.75
N THR A 25 -13.60 23.67 -27.44
CA THR A 25 -12.72 24.30 -26.43
C THR A 25 -13.25 24.05 -25.00
N ARG A 26 -14.57 23.90 -24.78
CA ARG A 26 -15.13 23.45 -23.49
C ARG A 26 -14.95 21.95 -23.25
N GLU A 27 -15.05 21.13 -24.28
CA GLU A 27 -14.81 19.68 -24.23
C GLU A 27 -13.31 19.36 -24.07
N ASN A 28 -12.40 20.22 -24.56
CA ASN A 28 -10.96 20.09 -24.31
C ASN A 28 -10.46 20.68 -22.97
N THR A 29 -11.34 21.30 -22.15
CA THR A 29 -10.93 21.91 -20.86
C THR A 29 -11.62 21.31 -19.63
N GLN A 30 -12.38 20.23 -19.78
CA GLN A 30 -12.71 19.32 -18.67
C GLN A 30 -12.10 17.96 -18.94
N LYS A 31 -10.78 17.83 -18.76
CA LYS A 31 -10.25 16.50 -18.41
C LYS A 31 -10.98 16.12 -17.13
N LYS A 32 -11.95 15.18 -17.21
CA LYS A 32 -12.46 14.49 -16.03
C LYS A 32 -11.23 14.05 -15.24
N GLU A 33 -11.12 14.50 -14.00
CA GLU A 33 -10.03 14.10 -13.12
C GLU A 33 -10.01 12.56 -13.08
N THR A 34 -8.84 11.94 -13.28
CA THR A 34 -8.71 10.50 -13.09
C THR A 34 -8.55 10.23 -11.61
N TRP A 35 -8.88 9.01 -11.17
CA TRP A 35 -8.64 8.58 -9.79
C TRP A 35 -7.19 8.82 -9.35
N GLU A 36 -6.23 8.56 -10.24
CA GLU A 36 -4.81 8.77 -9.97
C GLU A 36 -4.48 10.25 -9.78
N SER A 37 -4.92 11.14 -10.69
CA SER A 37 -4.68 12.58 -10.53
C SER A 37 -5.36 13.17 -9.30
N PHE A 38 -6.56 12.67 -8.98
CA PHE A 38 -7.28 13.03 -7.75
C PHE A 38 -6.47 12.62 -6.52
N LEU A 39 -6.00 11.37 -6.46
CA LEU A 39 -5.22 10.90 -5.31
C LEU A 39 -3.89 11.64 -5.15
N GLU A 40 -3.22 12.00 -6.25
CA GLU A 40 -2.00 12.81 -6.20
C GLU A 40 -2.27 14.19 -5.61
N ARG A 41 -3.34 14.87 -6.07
CA ARG A 41 -3.78 16.16 -5.52
C ARG A 41 -4.15 16.02 -4.05
N TYR A 42 -5.00 15.06 -3.70
CA TYR A 42 -5.46 14.83 -2.34
C TYR A 42 -4.30 14.48 -1.40
N TRP A 43 -3.36 13.64 -1.84
CA TRP A 43 -2.14 13.32 -1.08
C TRP A 43 -1.25 14.54 -0.85
N SER A 44 -1.15 15.46 -1.82
CA SER A 44 -0.34 16.66 -1.68
C SER A 44 -0.83 17.59 -0.57
N ILE A 45 -2.15 17.59 -0.30
CA ILE A 45 -2.80 18.37 0.75
C ILE A 45 -2.65 17.67 2.10
N HIS A 46 -2.91 16.35 2.14
CA HIS A 46 -2.92 15.55 3.37
C HIS A 46 -1.56 14.92 3.72
N LYS A 47 -0.48 15.40 3.09
CA LYS A 47 0.87 14.84 3.09
C LYS A 47 1.22 14.10 4.39
N ILE A 48 1.52 12.81 4.26
CA ILE A 48 1.83 11.93 5.40
C ILE A 48 3.33 11.64 5.40
N ASP A 49 4.01 11.94 6.51
CA ASP A 49 5.40 11.56 6.70
C ASP A 49 5.48 10.10 7.19
N PRO A 50 6.16 9.19 6.47
CA PRO A 50 6.27 7.80 6.90
C PRO A 50 6.94 7.65 8.27
N ASP A 51 7.92 8.48 8.63
CA ASP A 51 8.59 8.38 9.93
C ASP A 51 7.62 8.64 11.10
N GLN A 52 6.84 9.72 10.99
CA GLN A 52 5.84 10.13 11.96
C GLN A 52 4.70 9.11 12.01
N LEU A 53 4.24 8.62 10.87
CA LEU A 53 3.20 7.61 10.84
C LEU A 53 3.65 6.34 11.58
N PHE A 54 4.70 5.69 11.10
CA PHE A 54 5.07 4.36 11.61
C PHE A 54 5.64 4.39 13.02
N CYS A 55 6.31 5.46 13.46
CA CYS A 55 6.81 5.51 14.85
C CYS A 55 5.73 5.82 15.89
N ASN A 56 4.56 6.33 15.47
CA ASN A 56 3.50 6.78 16.38
C ASN A 56 2.16 6.05 16.18
N ILE A 57 2.11 5.03 15.32
CA ILE A 57 0.92 4.18 15.20
C ILE A 57 0.63 3.44 16.50
N GLN A 58 -0.65 3.34 16.86
CA GLN A 58 -1.12 2.56 18.01
C GLN A 58 -1.93 1.37 17.51
N PHE A 59 -1.60 0.17 17.98
CA PHE A 59 -2.29 -1.04 17.59
C PHE A 59 -3.72 -1.08 18.15
N ILE A 60 -4.69 -1.35 17.28
CA ILE A 60 -6.12 -1.43 17.62
C ILE A 60 -6.55 -2.90 17.73
N GLY A 61 -6.04 -3.74 16.83
CA GLY A 61 -6.38 -5.16 16.78
C GLY A 61 -6.18 -5.77 15.40
N SER A 62 -6.38 -7.08 15.31
CA SER A 62 -6.25 -7.83 14.06
C SER A 62 -7.54 -8.53 13.63
N ILE A 63 -7.64 -8.85 12.34
CA ILE A 63 -8.81 -9.48 11.71
C ILE A 63 -8.33 -10.57 10.76
N GLN A 64 -8.89 -11.77 10.89
CA GLN A 64 -8.67 -12.86 9.93
C GLN A 64 -9.72 -12.82 8.82
N SER A 65 -9.32 -12.38 7.62
CA SER A 65 -10.17 -12.42 6.41
C SER A 65 -9.66 -13.47 5.42
N ARG A 66 -10.44 -14.56 5.28
CA ARG A 66 -10.07 -15.75 4.50
C ARG A 66 -8.70 -16.29 4.94
N LYS A 67 -7.70 -16.27 4.05
CA LYS A 67 -6.33 -16.73 4.29
C LYS A 67 -5.38 -15.64 4.84
N ASN A 68 -5.82 -14.39 4.88
CA ASN A 68 -4.98 -13.26 5.25
C ASN A 68 -5.37 -12.75 6.64
N MET A 69 -4.38 -12.51 7.47
CA MET A 69 -4.53 -11.69 8.66
C MET A 69 -4.26 -10.22 8.30
N TYR A 70 -5.08 -9.33 8.84
CA TYR A 70 -4.93 -7.87 8.73
C TYR A 70 -4.76 -7.28 10.12
N PHE A 71 -3.79 -6.41 10.30
CA PHE A 71 -3.49 -5.68 11.52
C PHE A 71 -3.87 -4.23 11.32
N CYS A 72 -4.63 -3.68 12.26
CA CYS A 72 -5.15 -2.32 12.19
C CYS A 72 -4.51 -1.46 13.28
N TYR A 73 -4.13 -0.25 12.90
CA TYR A 73 -3.52 0.74 13.76
C TYR A 73 -4.18 2.10 13.56
N GLU A 74 -4.10 2.97 14.56
CA GLU A 74 -4.47 4.38 14.45
C GLU A 74 -3.29 5.32 14.61
N TYR A 75 -3.37 6.46 13.95
CA TYR A 75 -2.49 7.61 14.17
C TYR A 75 -3.21 8.90 13.80
N GLY A 76 -3.48 9.76 14.79
CA GLY A 76 -4.19 11.02 14.57
C GLY A 76 -5.53 10.82 13.86
N ALA A 77 -5.69 11.43 12.68
CA ALA A 77 -6.87 11.33 11.81
C ALA A 77 -6.82 10.16 10.81
N LEU A 78 -5.91 9.20 11.00
CA LEU A 78 -5.66 8.11 10.07
C LEU A 78 -5.79 6.74 10.74
N TYR A 79 -6.17 5.75 9.95
CA TYR A 79 -5.96 4.34 10.23
C TYR A 79 -4.96 3.75 9.23
N LEU A 80 -4.14 2.81 9.73
CA LEU A 80 -3.25 1.99 8.92
C LEU A 80 -3.74 0.54 8.95
N LEU A 81 -4.00 -0.03 7.79
CA LEU A 81 -4.32 -1.44 7.61
C LEU A 81 -3.15 -2.14 6.93
N SER A 82 -2.52 -3.08 7.63
CA SER A 82 -1.41 -3.86 7.10
C SER A 82 -1.77 -5.33 7.08
N THR A 83 -1.36 -6.08 6.06
CA THR A 83 -1.43 -7.54 6.15
C THR A 83 -0.40 -8.05 7.16
N GLY A 84 -0.54 -9.29 7.64
CA GLY A 84 0.56 -9.99 8.30
C GLY A 84 1.83 -10.02 7.44
N PHE A 85 2.96 -10.35 8.07
CA PHE A 85 4.25 -10.36 7.38
C PHE A 85 4.25 -11.32 6.19
N LYS A 86 4.61 -10.76 5.04
CA LYS A 86 4.81 -11.44 3.75
C LYS A 86 6.13 -10.97 3.15
N GLU A 87 6.54 -11.57 2.03
CA GLU A 87 7.65 -11.05 1.19
C GLU A 87 7.50 -9.55 0.96
N ILE A 88 6.29 -9.12 0.59
CA ILE A 88 5.90 -7.72 0.51
C ILE A 88 4.58 -7.58 1.23
N THR A 89 4.63 -6.90 2.36
CA THR A 89 3.46 -6.51 3.16
C THR A 89 2.89 -5.22 2.57
N ARG A 90 1.57 -5.15 2.43
CA ARG A 90 0.89 -4.02 1.76
C ARG A 90 0.10 -3.20 2.78
N PRO A 91 0.64 -2.10 3.32
CA PRO A 91 -0.14 -1.15 4.10
C PRO A 91 -1.09 -0.34 3.22
N ASN A 92 -2.27 -0.03 3.74
CA ASN A 92 -3.22 0.94 3.21
C ASN A 92 -3.56 1.97 4.29
N ILE A 93 -3.69 3.23 3.89
CA ILE A 93 -4.08 4.33 4.76
C ILE A 93 -5.54 4.70 4.49
N VAL A 94 -6.33 4.72 5.56
CA VAL A 94 -7.74 5.08 5.57
C VAL A 94 -7.92 6.34 6.42
N MET A 95 -8.75 7.28 5.99
CA MET A 95 -9.04 8.47 6.81
C MET A 95 -10.05 8.09 7.90
N LYS A 96 -9.93 8.65 9.10
CA LYS A 96 -10.93 8.43 10.18
C LYS A 96 -12.33 8.89 9.75
N GLU A 97 -12.41 10.03 9.09
CA GLU A 97 -13.65 10.60 8.53
C GLU A 97 -14.41 9.60 7.65
N GLU A 98 -13.71 8.89 6.76
CA GLU A 98 -14.33 7.87 5.89
C GLU A 98 -14.90 6.70 6.66
N VAL A 99 -14.19 6.26 7.70
CA VAL A 99 -14.61 5.14 8.53
C VAL A 99 -15.85 5.54 9.34
N GLU A 100 -15.90 6.77 9.82
CA GLU A 100 -17.01 7.34 10.58
C GLU A 100 -18.25 7.53 9.69
N GLU A 101 -18.12 8.18 8.52
CA GLU A 101 -19.22 8.34 7.57
C GLU A 101 -19.80 7.00 7.11
N LEU A 102 -18.94 6.02 6.80
CA LEU A 102 -19.40 4.68 6.45
C LEU A 102 -20.05 3.96 7.63
N ALA A 103 -19.59 4.18 8.86
CA ALA A 103 -20.23 3.61 10.05
C ALA A 103 -21.65 4.14 10.24
N ASP A 104 -21.83 5.45 10.08
CA ASP A 104 -23.13 6.13 10.20
C ASP A 104 -24.08 5.65 9.10
N PHE A 105 -23.61 5.65 7.85
CA PHE A 105 -24.37 5.14 6.71
C PHE A 105 -24.80 3.68 6.91
N ILE A 106 -23.87 2.80 7.32
CA ILE A 106 -24.18 1.39 7.60
C ILE A 106 -25.24 1.31 8.70
N SER A 107 -25.08 2.07 9.79
CA SER A 107 -25.98 2.04 10.95
C SER A 107 -27.41 2.40 10.58
N ASP A 108 -27.59 3.47 9.81
CA ASP A 108 -28.90 3.99 9.39
C ASP A 108 -29.59 3.12 8.32
N THR A 109 -28.81 2.35 7.57
CA THR A 109 -29.33 1.46 6.53
C THR A 109 -29.96 0.21 7.15
N ARG A 110 -31.28 0.27 7.42
CA ARG A 110 -32.07 -0.81 8.06
C ARG A 110 -31.96 -2.19 7.39
N PRO A 111 -31.89 -2.33 6.05
CA PRO A 111 -31.73 -3.63 5.39
C PRO A 111 -30.41 -4.35 5.70
N LEU A 112 -29.34 -3.62 6.04
CA LEU A 112 -27.97 -4.15 6.12
C LEU A 112 -27.64 -4.76 7.50
N LYS A 113 -28.42 -5.74 7.99
CA LYS A 113 -28.07 -6.48 9.22
C LYS A 113 -26.80 -7.32 9.04
N ALA A 114 -26.69 -7.98 7.89
CA ALA A 114 -25.49 -8.63 7.39
C ALA A 114 -25.41 -8.37 5.88
N PHE A 115 -24.23 -8.10 5.35
CA PHE A 115 -24.07 -7.60 3.99
C PHE A 115 -22.74 -8.01 3.36
N SER A 116 -22.75 -8.20 2.04
CA SER A 116 -21.54 -8.19 1.23
C SER A 116 -21.12 -6.76 0.90
N LEU A 117 -19.86 -6.56 0.51
CA LEU A 117 -19.38 -5.27 0.03
C LEU A 117 -20.18 -4.74 -1.18
N SER A 118 -20.59 -5.63 -2.09
CA SER A 118 -21.39 -5.24 -3.26
C SER A 118 -22.76 -4.69 -2.85
N GLN A 119 -23.44 -5.34 -1.88
CA GLN A 119 -24.72 -4.86 -1.36
C GLN A 119 -24.59 -3.49 -0.68
N LEU A 120 -23.48 -3.28 0.04
CA LEU A 120 -23.21 -1.99 0.66
C LEU A 120 -22.95 -0.91 -0.41
N MET A 121 -22.09 -1.18 -1.38
CA MET A 121 -21.81 -0.25 -2.48
C MET A 121 -23.05 0.08 -3.31
N ASP A 122 -23.94 -0.88 -3.55
CA ASP A 122 -25.21 -0.65 -4.23
C ASP A 122 -26.15 0.24 -3.39
N ALA A 123 -26.17 0.06 -2.06
CA ALA A 123 -26.94 0.93 -1.17
C ALA A 123 -26.37 2.35 -1.10
N MET A 124 -25.05 2.52 -1.25
CA MET A 124 -24.39 3.83 -1.30
C MET A 124 -24.72 4.63 -2.56
N CYS A 125 -25.22 3.99 -3.62
CA CYS A 125 -25.62 4.68 -4.84
C CYS A 125 -26.73 5.71 -4.55
N GLY A 126 -26.46 6.98 -4.86
CA GLY A 126 -27.39 8.08 -4.62
C GLY A 126 -27.31 8.67 -3.21
N HIS A 127 -26.42 8.17 -2.35
CA HIS A 127 -26.06 8.83 -1.10
C HIS A 127 -24.96 9.86 -1.33
N THR A 128 -24.95 10.94 -0.54
CA THR A 128 -23.93 11.99 -0.58
C THR A 128 -23.01 11.83 0.61
N PHE A 129 -21.72 11.64 0.36
CA PHE A 129 -20.67 11.56 1.37
C PHE A 129 -19.91 12.89 1.42
N SER A 130 -19.47 13.30 2.61
CA SER A 130 -18.61 14.50 2.76
C SER A 130 -17.15 14.18 2.44
N SER A 131 -16.72 12.94 2.67
CA SER A 131 -15.38 12.49 2.32
C SER A 131 -15.12 12.60 0.82
N GLU A 132 -14.13 13.42 0.44
CA GLU A 132 -13.72 13.61 -0.95
C GLU A 132 -13.37 12.29 -1.65
N ARG A 133 -12.65 11.38 -0.97
CA ARG A 133 -12.22 10.12 -1.60
C ARG A 133 -13.39 9.18 -1.88
N ILE A 134 -14.38 9.11 -0.98
CA ILE A 134 -15.58 8.30 -1.21
C ILE A 134 -16.44 8.91 -2.32
N SER A 135 -16.66 10.23 -2.26
CA SER A 135 -17.46 10.96 -3.25
C SER A 135 -16.87 10.87 -4.65
N GLU A 136 -15.56 11.05 -4.79
CA GLU A 136 -14.88 10.89 -6.08
C GLU A 136 -14.94 9.44 -6.57
N ALA A 137 -14.73 8.46 -5.68
CA ALA A 137 -14.83 7.04 -6.05
C ALA A 137 -16.24 6.63 -6.50
N LEU A 138 -17.29 7.25 -5.94
CA LEU A 138 -18.69 7.05 -6.35
C LEU A 138 -19.00 7.71 -7.71
N ALA A 139 -18.37 8.83 -8.02
CA ALA A 139 -18.57 9.55 -9.28
C ALA A 139 -17.90 8.85 -10.48
N LEU A 140 -16.89 8.02 -10.23
CA LEU A 140 -16.21 7.25 -11.25
C LEU A 140 -17.06 6.04 -11.69
N ASN A 141 -17.12 5.80 -13.00
CA ASN A 141 -17.78 4.63 -13.55
C ASN A 141 -17.13 3.35 -12.99
N ARG A 142 -17.95 2.42 -12.49
CA ARG A 142 -17.49 1.11 -12.00
C ARG A 142 -16.65 0.40 -13.07
N THR A 143 -15.52 -0.16 -12.66
CA THR A 143 -14.67 -0.99 -13.52
C THR A 143 -15.31 -2.37 -13.72
N GLU A 144 -15.00 -3.05 -14.83
CA GLU A 144 -15.48 -4.42 -15.08
C GLU A 144 -15.03 -5.42 -13.99
N THR A 145 -13.89 -5.14 -13.35
CA THR A 145 -13.34 -5.91 -12.24
C THR A 145 -13.54 -5.19 -10.91
N LEU A 146 -14.38 -5.77 -10.02
CA LEU A 146 -14.64 -5.25 -8.67
C LEU A 146 -13.38 -5.04 -7.80
N ARG A 147 -12.28 -5.74 -8.08
CA ARG A 147 -11.04 -5.60 -7.29
C ARG A 147 -10.22 -4.36 -7.64
N ASP A 148 -10.40 -3.86 -8.85
CA ASP A 148 -9.70 -2.66 -9.33
C ASP A 148 -10.57 -1.41 -9.14
N ASP A 149 -11.81 -1.60 -8.68
CA ASP A 149 -12.74 -0.53 -8.32
C ASP A 149 -12.24 0.22 -7.06
N PRO A 150 -11.94 1.53 -7.18
CA PRO A 150 -11.48 2.34 -6.06
C PRO A 150 -12.45 2.35 -4.88
N LEU A 151 -13.76 2.39 -5.15
CA LEU A 151 -14.80 2.42 -4.13
C LEU A 151 -14.82 1.10 -3.36
N TYR A 152 -14.71 -0.03 -4.07
CA TYR A 152 -14.64 -1.35 -3.43
C TYR A 152 -13.50 -1.42 -2.41
N LEU A 153 -12.32 -0.91 -2.76
CA LEU A 153 -11.15 -0.94 -1.89
C LEU A 153 -11.30 -0.01 -0.68
N LEU A 154 -11.85 1.19 -0.87
CA LEU A 154 -12.14 2.12 0.23
C LEU A 154 -13.13 1.52 1.23
N VAL A 155 -14.26 1.02 0.73
CA VAL A 155 -15.33 0.42 1.54
C VAL A 155 -14.83 -0.85 2.25
N MET A 156 -14.06 -1.69 1.57
CA MET A 156 -13.46 -2.89 2.19
C MET A 156 -12.52 -2.51 3.33
N ASN A 157 -11.63 -1.54 3.12
CA ASN A 157 -10.69 -1.10 4.13
C ASN A 157 -11.42 -0.50 5.33
N ALA A 158 -12.40 0.39 5.12
CA ALA A 158 -13.20 0.95 6.19
C ALA A 158 -13.96 -0.14 6.99
N CYS A 159 -14.59 -1.10 6.30
CA CYS A 159 -15.25 -2.23 6.97
C CYS A 159 -14.28 -3.08 7.80
N TYR A 160 -13.03 -3.26 7.34
CA TYR A 160 -12.00 -3.89 8.16
C TYR A 160 -11.67 -3.04 9.39
N VAL A 161 -11.45 -1.73 9.26
CA VAL A 161 -11.23 -0.88 10.45
C VAL A 161 -12.40 -0.99 11.43
N LEU A 162 -13.65 -0.92 10.96
CA LEU A 162 -14.84 -1.07 11.81
C LEU A 162 -14.91 -2.45 12.48
N THR A 163 -14.38 -3.49 11.84
CA THR A 163 -14.25 -4.81 12.47
C THR A 163 -13.16 -4.80 13.55
N ALA A 164 -12.00 -4.17 13.32
CA ALA A 164 -10.98 -4.02 14.36
C ALA A 164 -11.49 -3.18 15.55
N LEU A 165 -12.36 -2.20 15.32
CA LEU A 165 -12.96 -1.37 16.36
C LEU A 165 -14.16 -2.02 17.08
N ASN A 166 -14.47 -3.29 16.80
CA ASN A 166 -15.65 -3.97 17.36
C ASN A 166 -16.98 -3.27 17.06
N ARG A 167 -17.10 -2.62 15.89
CA ARG A 167 -18.34 -2.01 15.38
C ARG A 167 -19.04 -2.87 14.32
N LEU A 168 -18.27 -3.71 13.63
CA LEU A 168 -18.77 -4.77 12.74
C LEU A 168 -18.16 -6.11 13.15
N SER A 169 -18.81 -7.20 12.76
CA SER A 169 -18.22 -8.54 12.77
C SER A 169 -17.97 -9.04 11.36
N LEU A 170 -16.88 -9.77 11.16
CA LEU A 170 -16.61 -10.46 9.90
C LEU A 170 -17.08 -11.92 9.98
N ASP A 171 -18.15 -12.24 9.24
CA ASP A 171 -18.74 -13.57 9.22
C ASP A 171 -18.12 -14.44 8.09
N LYS A 172 -17.69 -15.66 8.46
CA LYS A 172 -17.18 -16.66 7.53
C LYS A 172 -18.34 -17.48 6.94
N VAL A 173 -19.09 -16.91 5.99
CA VAL A 173 -20.12 -17.67 5.25
C VAL A 173 -19.62 -17.98 3.83
N GLY A 174 -19.20 -19.22 3.61
CA GLY A 174 -18.76 -19.71 2.30
C GLY A 174 -17.46 -19.06 1.78
N ARG A 175 -17.41 -18.72 0.48
CA ARG A 175 -16.25 -18.07 -0.15
C ARG A 175 -16.30 -16.53 -0.06
N GLY A 176 -17.40 -15.93 0.38
CA GLY A 176 -17.60 -14.47 0.44
C GLY A 176 -16.92 -13.79 1.64
N VAL A 177 -16.78 -12.47 1.59
CA VAL A 177 -16.48 -11.61 2.75
C VAL A 177 -17.81 -10.96 3.12
N ILE A 178 -18.36 -11.31 4.28
CA ILE A 178 -19.66 -10.81 4.76
C ILE A 178 -19.44 -10.09 6.09
N PHE A 179 -19.96 -8.89 6.20
CA PHE A 179 -19.93 -8.10 7.43
C PHE A 179 -21.30 -8.13 8.10
N SER A 180 -21.34 -8.05 9.42
CA SER A 180 -22.59 -7.93 10.17
C SER A 180 -22.47 -6.86 11.26
N LYS A 181 -23.60 -6.22 11.57
CA LYS A 181 -23.75 -5.33 12.73
C LYS A 181 -23.71 -6.08 14.07
N LYS A 182 -23.85 -7.42 14.06
CA LYS A 182 -23.82 -8.24 15.28
C LYS A 182 -22.38 -8.54 15.70
N VAL A 183 -21.81 -7.64 16.48
CA VAL A 183 -20.44 -7.75 17.01
C VAL A 183 -20.26 -9.02 17.83
N ARG A 184 -19.12 -9.71 17.65
CA ARG A 184 -18.71 -10.87 18.44
C ARG A 184 -17.58 -10.47 19.38
N LYS A 185 -17.59 -10.96 20.63
CA LYS A 185 -16.56 -10.63 21.63
C LYS A 185 -15.15 -11.14 21.25
N ASP A 186 -15.07 -12.24 20.50
CA ASP A 186 -13.80 -12.92 20.19
C ASP A 186 -13.39 -12.76 18.71
N GLN A 187 -13.55 -11.56 18.15
CA GLN A 187 -13.29 -11.33 16.72
C GLN A 187 -11.86 -10.92 16.38
N HIS A 188 -11.07 -10.52 17.38
CA HIS A 188 -9.63 -10.37 17.22
C HIS A 188 -8.98 -11.73 17.03
N ALA A 189 -8.22 -11.87 15.94
CA ALA A 189 -7.60 -13.14 15.59
C ALA A 189 -6.27 -13.36 16.30
N ASP A 190 -5.59 -12.27 16.63
CA ASP A 190 -4.24 -12.20 17.21
C ASP A 190 -4.04 -10.83 17.87
N ASP A 191 -3.52 -10.80 19.08
CA ASP A 191 -3.21 -9.56 19.82
C ASP A 191 -1.75 -9.10 19.62
N THR A 192 -1.03 -9.74 18.69
CA THR A 192 0.36 -9.42 18.39
C THR A 192 0.47 -8.14 17.56
N ASP A 193 1.04 -7.09 18.15
CA ASP A 193 1.50 -5.92 17.42
C ASP A 193 2.77 -6.24 16.62
N ILE A 194 2.64 -6.36 15.30
CA ILE A 194 3.76 -6.70 14.41
C ILE A 194 4.74 -5.53 14.21
N TYR A 195 4.35 -4.30 14.52
CA TYR A 195 5.21 -3.11 14.49
C TYR A 195 5.63 -2.64 15.89
N ALA A 196 5.43 -3.46 16.92
CA ALA A 196 5.79 -3.13 18.29
C ALA A 196 7.23 -2.62 18.40
N GLY A 197 7.39 -1.42 18.97
CA GLY A 197 8.69 -0.80 19.20
C GLY A 197 9.44 -0.43 17.92
N ILE A 198 8.75 -0.24 16.80
CA ILE A 198 9.36 0.22 15.55
C ILE A 198 9.98 1.62 15.73
N ARG A 199 11.14 1.82 15.12
CA ARG A 199 11.91 3.07 15.16
C ARG A 199 12.46 3.39 13.78
N TYR A 200 12.50 4.66 13.45
CA TYR A 200 13.09 5.14 12.22
C TYR A 200 14.63 5.10 12.29
N VAL A 201 15.27 4.55 11.26
CA VAL A 201 16.73 4.48 11.13
C VAL A 201 17.25 5.53 10.16
N GLY A 202 16.59 5.69 9.01
CA GLY A 202 16.98 6.68 8.01
C GLY A 202 16.45 6.41 6.60
N LYS A 203 16.77 7.30 5.66
CA LYS A 203 16.35 7.19 4.26
C LYS A 203 17.43 6.45 3.47
N ILE A 204 17.12 5.23 3.01
CA ILE A 204 18.09 4.34 2.35
C ILE A 204 18.18 4.54 0.83
N ARG A 205 17.07 4.99 0.22
CA ARG A 205 16.95 5.34 -1.21
C ARG A 205 15.93 6.44 -1.40
N ASP A 206 15.82 6.94 -2.63
CA ASP A 206 14.70 7.81 -2.95
C ASP A 206 13.36 7.09 -2.69
N LYS A 207 12.47 7.78 -1.98
CA LYS A 207 11.18 7.27 -1.49
C LYS A 207 11.22 5.94 -0.70
N THR A 208 12.37 5.54 -0.15
CA THR A 208 12.50 4.32 0.67
C THR A 208 13.11 4.65 2.02
N TRP A 209 12.39 4.29 3.08
CA TRP A 209 12.76 4.52 4.47
C TRP A 209 13.10 3.19 5.14
N LEU A 210 14.12 3.20 5.98
CA LEU A 210 14.52 2.07 6.80
C LEU A 210 14.04 2.30 8.24
N PHE A 211 13.37 1.29 8.78
CA PHE A 211 12.96 1.21 10.17
C PHE A 211 13.50 -0.07 10.78
N GLU A 212 13.45 -0.16 12.10
CA GLU A 212 13.78 -1.38 12.82
C GLU A 212 12.91 -1.55 14.06
N ASN A 213 12.78 -2.79 14.52
CA ASN A 213 12.38 -3.10 15.89
C ASN A 213 13.40 -4.08 16.51
N GLN A 214 13.03 -4.75 17.60
CA GLN A 214 13.94 -5.70 18.26
C GLN A 214 14.40 -6.85 17.34
N LYS A 215 13.56 -7.32 16.41
CA LYS A 215 13.80 -8.55 15.63
C LYS A 215 14.01 -8.30 14.14
N LEU A 216 13.47 -7.20 13.63
CA LEU A 216 13.34 -6.95 12.20
C LEU A 216 13.90 -5.59 11.81
N TYR A 217 14.44 -5.51 10.60
CA TYR A 217 14.50 -4.30 9.80
C TYR A 217 13.30 -4.27 8.85
N PHE A 218 12.85 -3.07 8.49
CA PHE A 218 11.78 -2.86 7.53
C PHE A 218 12.20 -1.81 6.51
N THR A 219 12.15 -2.15 5.22
CA THR A 219 12.13 -1.12 4.19
C THR A 219 10.68 -0.78 3.88
N ILE A 220 10.35 0.51 3.95
CA ILE A 220 9.01 1.03 3.73
C ILE A 220 9.07 1.97 2.53
N GLN A 221 8.16 1.77 1.59
CA GLN A 221 7.89 2.71 0.51
C GLN A 221 6.40 3.06 0.55
N MET A 222 6.10 4.35 0.50
CA MET A 222 4.74 4.87 0.42
C MET A 222 4.49 5.39 -0.99
N ASN A 223 3.36 5.01 -1.56
CA ASN A 223 2.83 5.52 -2.81
C ASN A 223 1.40 6.00 -2.57
N LEU A 224 1.26 7.31 -2.35
CA LEU A 224 0.00 7.90 -1.91
C LEU A 224 -0.51 7.14 -0.66
N PHE A 225 -1.80 6.79 -0.62
CA PHE A 225 -2.44 6.09 0.49
C PHE A 225 -2.18 4.58 0.54
N ARG A 226 -1.20 4.08 -0.21
CA ARG A 226 -0.77 2.68 -0.19
C ARG A 226 0.72 2.61 0.05
N GLY A 227 1.21 1.44 0.44
CA GLY A 227 2.64 1.22 0.52
C GLY A 227 3.08 -0.21 0.28
N SER A 228 4.38 -0.41 0.42
CA SER A 228 5.03 -1.71 0.47
C SER A 228 6.04 -1.72 1.59
N ILE A 229 5.95 -2.76 2.42
CA ILE A 229 6.84 -3.01 3.54
C ILE A 229 7.52 -4.36 3.29
N VAL A 230 8.84 -4.37 3.30
CA VAL A 230 9.62 -5.62 3.22
C VAL A 230 10.30 -5.84 4.57
N PRO A 231 9.93 -6.90 5.32
CA PRO A 231 10.57 -7.26 6.57
C PRO A 231 11.83 -8.11 6.34
N TYR A 232 12.92 -7.74 7.02
CA TYR A 232 14.19 -8.47 7.05
C TYR A 232 14.50 -8.85 8.48
N ILE A 233 14.90 -10.09 8.70
CA ILE A 233 15.29 -10.53 10.03
C ILE A 233 16.71 -10.04 10.31
N LYS A 234 16.94 -9.50 11.51
CA LYS A 234 18.25 -8.91 11.85
C LYS A 234 19.37 -9.93 11.71
N GLU A 235 19.14 -11.16 12.15
CA GLU A 235 20.09 -12.28 12.02
C GLU A 235 20.45 -12.60 10.55
N GLU A 236 19.50 -12.43 9.61
CA GLU A 236 19.77 -12.58 8.17
C GLU A 236 20.72 -11.48 7.66
N ILE A 237 20.47 -10.24 8.08
CA ILE A 237 21.30 -9.09 7.69
C ILE A 237 22.71 -9.22 8.29
N GLU A 238 22.83 -9.62 9.55
CA GLU A 238 24.13 -9.86 10.20
C GLU A 238 24.92 -10.99 9.53
N TYR A 239 24.24 -12.05 9.12
CA TYR A 239 24.88 -13.13 8.36
C TYR A 239 25.38 -12.62 7.01
N LEU A 240 24.54 -11.93 6.24
CA LEU A 240 24.93 -11.38 4.94
C LEU A 240 26.12 -10.44 5.07
N GLN A 241 26.13 -9.58 6.09
CA GLN A 241 27.25 -8.70 6.36
C GLN A 241 28.56 -9.49 6.55
N LYS A 242 28.54 -10.56 7.37
CA LYS A 242 29.71 -11.43 7.57
C LYS A 242 30.11 -12.19 6.31
N PHE A 243 29.14 -12.73 5.58
CA PHE A 243 29.39 -13.49 4.36
C PHE A 243 30.09 -12.62 3.31
N VAL A 244 29.62 -11.39 3.11
CA VAL A 244 30.23 -10.51 2.11
C VAL A 244 31.67 -10.15 2.46
N THR A 245 32.03 -10.07 3.75
CA THR A 245 33.43 -9.81 4.13
C THR A 245 34.42 -10.90 3.72
N GLN A 246 33.95 -12.06 3.28
CA GLN A 246 34.79 -13.14 2.74
C GLN A 246 35.25 -12.87 1.29
N TYR A 247 34.56 -11.98 0.56
CA TYR A 247 34.99 -11.57 -0.77
C TYR A 247 36.19 -10.60 -0.67
N PRO A 248 37.16 -10.67 -1.60
CA PRO A 248 38.21 -9.68 -1.71
C PRO A 248 37.62 -8.26 -1.92
N VAL A 249 38.29 -7.24 -1.36
CA VAL A 249 37.90 -5.84 -1.56
C VAL A 249 37.96 -5.47 -3.04
N GLY A 250 36.94 -4.75 -3.51
CA GLY A 250 36.78 -4.37 -4.92
C GLY A 250 36.15 -5.45 -5.80
N GLU A 251 35.98 -6.67 -5.30
CA GLU A 251 35.35 -7.74 -6.07
C GLU A 251 33.83 -7.76 -5.99
N ARG A 252 33.24 -8.31 -7.05
CA ARG A 252 31.81 -8.48 -7.20
C ARG A 252 31.32 -9.60 -6.29
N VAL A 253 30.33 -9.29 -5.47
CA VAL A 253 29.58 -10.26 -4.69
C VAL A 253 28.74 -11.13 -5.63
N ILE A 254 28.96 -12.44 -5.57
CA ILE A 254 28.26 -13.41 -6.40
C ILE A 254 27.02 -13.91 -5.64
N ILE A 255 25.86 -13.38 -6.00
CA ILE A 255 24.58 -13.68 -5.31
C ILE A 255 24.27 -15.18 -5.28
N ASN A 256 24.64 -15.93 -6.33
CA ASN A 256 24.40 -17.37 -6.38
C ASN A 256 25.21 -18.16 -5.35
N ASP A 257 26.41 -17.69 -4.98
CA ASP A 257 27.21 -18.34 -3.95
C ASP A 257 26.54 -18.16 -2.59
N ILE A 258 26.01 -16.96 -2.32
CA ILE A 258 25.22 -16.67 -1.13
C ILE A 258 24.00 -17.59 -1.07
N VAL A 259 23.24 -17.73 -2.17
CA VAL A 259 22.06 -18.62 -2.22
C VAL A 259 22.45 -20.07 -1.94
N GLY A 260 23.57 -20.54 -2.53
CA GLY A 260 24.05 -21.91 -2.34
C GLY A 260 24.51 -22.20 -0.91
N ASP A 261 25.16 -21.23 -0.26
CA ASP A 261 25.69 -21.38 1.10
C ASP A 261 24.61 -21.19 2.19
N PHE A 262 23.60 -20.36 1.94
CA PHE A 262 22.60 -20.01 2.95
C PHE A 262 21.74 -21.20 3.44
N ASP A 263 21.69 -22.33 2.70
CA ASP A 263 20.76 -23.47 2.89
C ASP A 263 19.46 -23.06 3.59
N TYR A 264 18.71 -22.19 2.91
CA TYR A 264 17.52 -21.54 3.47
C TYR A 264 16.47 -22.52 3.98
N SER A 265 16.44 -23.73 3.41
CA SER A 265 15.51 -24.80 3.79
C SER A 265 15.74 -25.30 5.23
N LYS A 266 17.00 -25.27 5.71
CA LYS A 266 17.38 -25.76 7.05
C LYS A 266 17.67 -24.64 8.04
N ARG A 267 18.38 -23.60 7.59
CA ARG A 267 18.92 -22.56 8.50
C ARG A 267 17.89 -21.49 8.88
N PHE A 268 16.91 -21.27 8.00
CA PHE A 268 15.96 -20.17 8.12
C PHE A 268 14.50 -20.62 8.06
N GLN A 269 14.21 -21.90 8.34
CA GLN A 269 12.82 -22.39 8.49
C GLN A 269 12.00 -21.55 9.47
N LYS A 270 12.64 -21.01 10.52
CA LYS A 270 12.03 -20.09 11.49
C LYS A 270 11.66 -18.73 10.87
N ILE A 271 12.50 -18.18 9.98
CA ILE A 271 12.21 -16.97 9.18
C ILE A 271 10.98 -17.20 8.31
N TYR A 272 10.94 -18.34 7.64
CA TYR A 272 9.80 -18.77 6.82
C TYR A 272 8.52 -18.95 7.59
N THR A 273 8.63 -19.53 8.79
CA THR A 273 7.50 -19.70 9.70
C THR A 273 7.00 -18.33 10.20
N GLN A 274 7.90 -17.36 10.43
CA GLN A 274 7.56 -16.01 10.89
C GLN A 274 7.01 -15.08 9.80
N ILE A 275 7.44 -15.23 8.54
CA ILE A 275 6.93 -14.46 7.37
C ILE A 275 5.70 -15.17 6.75
N GLU A 276 4.95 -15.94 7.55
CA GLU A 276 3.82 -16.78 7.14
C GLU A 276 4.06 -17.54 5.81
N TYR A 277 4.74 -18.68 5.91
CA TYR A 277 5.01 -19.69 4.87
C TYR A 277 3.89 -19.94 3.82
N ARG A 278 2.63 -19.61 4.12
CA ARG A 278 1.45 -19.82 3.26
C ARG A 278 1.31 -18.86 2.07
N ASN A 279 2.22 -17.89 1.89
CA ASN A 279 2.06 -16.82 0.90
C ASN A 279 3.20 -16.71 -0.13
N ILE A 280 4.17 -17.63 -0.14
CA ILE A 280 5.02 -17.79 -1.33
C ILE A 280 4.09 -18.19 -2.47
N ARG A 281 4.11 -17.42 -3.54
CA ARG A 281 3.37 -17.73 -4.77
C ARG A 281 3.79 -19.12 -5.23
N ASN A 282 2.88 -20.09 -5.18
CA ASN A 282 3.13 -21.51 -5.51
C ASN A 282 3.68 -21.72 -6.95
N ASP A 283 3.69 -20.67 -7.78
CA ASP A 283 4.15 -20.64 -9.16
C ASP A 283 5.53 -20.00 -9.37
N ARG A 284 6.16 -19.42 -8.33
CA ARG A 284 7.50 -18.81 -8.44
C ARG A 284 8.58 -19.81 -8.08
N ASP A 285 9.66 -19.87 -8.87
CA ASP A 285 10.86 -20.64 -8.51
C ASP A 285 11.44 -20.10 -7.19
N ASP A 286 11.57 -20.96 -6.19
CA ASP A 286 12.13 -20.66 -4.87
C ASP A 286 13.48 -19.94 -5.01
N ARG A 287 14.30 -20.35 -5.98
CA ARG A 287 15.63 -19.77 -6.20
C ARG A 287 15.55 -18.29 -6.60
N ASP A 288 14.63 -17.94 -7.50
CA ASP A 288 14.45 -16.55 -7.96
C ASP A 288 13.94 -15.62 -6.86
N PHE A 289 13.11 -16.16 -5.97
CA PHE A 289 12.70 -15.48 -4.74
C PHE A 289 13.93 -15.15 -3.88
N PHE A 290 14.77 -16.14 -3.59
CA PHE A 290 15.96 -15.95 -2.74
C PHE A 290 16.97 -14.98 -3.33
N VAL A 291 17.21 -15.07 -4.64
CA VAL A 291 18.07 -14.11 -5.35
C VAL A 291 17.54 -12.69 -5.17
N SER A 292 16.21 -12.49 -5.26
CA SER A 292 15.59 -11.17 -5.09
C SER A 292 15.69 -10.69 -3.65
N ARG A 293 15.45 -11.58 -2.67
CA ARG A 293 15.56 -11.27 -1.24
C ARG A 293 16.97 -10.84 -0.87
N ILE A 294 18.00 -11.62 -1.25
CA ILE A 294 19.41 -11.28 -0.98
C ILE A 294 19.78 -9.95 -1.60
N LYS A 295 19.40 -9.69 -2.86
CA LYS A 295 19.67 -8.40 -3.50
C LYS A 295 19.08 -7.23 -2.71
N ASN A 296 17.85 -7.36 -2.22
CA ASN A 296 17.22 -6.32 -1.40
C ASN A 296 17.87 -6.21 0.00
N SER A 297 18.22 -7.34 0.63
CA SER A 297 18.92 -7.37 1.92
C SER A 297 20.32 -6.76 1.82
N LEU A 298 21.04 -6.94 0.71
CA LEU A 298 22.35 -6.31 0.48
C LEU A 298 22.27 -4.79 0.34
N GLU A 299 21.13 -4.22 -0.08
CA GLU A 299 20.94 -2.76 -0.02
C GLU A 299 20.88 -2.29 1.43
N VAL A 300 20.19 -3.03 2.30
CA VAL A 300 20.16 -2.76 3.74
C VAL A 300 21.57 -2.87 4.34
N VAL A 301 22.34 -3.89 3.96
CA VAL A 301 23.75 -4.04 4.39
C VAL A 301 24.63 -2.88 3.90
N GLU A 302 24.51 -2.45 2.64
CA GLU A 302 25.23 -1.27 2.14
C GLU A 302 24.96 -0.05 3.01
N TYR A 303 23.70 0.16 3.41
CA TYR A 303 23.32 1.32 4.21
C TYR A 303 23.81 1.23 5.65
N LEU A 304 23.69 0.07 6.30
CA LEU A 304 24.01 -0.10 7.71
C LEU A 304 25.51 -0.26 7.98
N ALA A 305 26.19 -1.04 7.14
CA ALA A 305 27.57 -1.48 7.38
C ALA A 305 28.58 -0.90 6.40
N HIS A 306 28.13 -0.36 5.27
CA HIS A 306 28.98 0.13 4.18
C HIS A 306 30.02 -0.88 3.68
N SER A 307 29.81 -2.18 3.95
CA SER A 307 30.71 -3.24 3.51
C SER A 307 30.52 -3.62 2.04
N VAL A 308 29.44 -3.14 1.42
CA VAL A 308 29.07 -3.42 0.03
C VAL A 308 28.65 -2.12 -0.62
N LYS A 309 29.01 -1.93 -1.90
CA LYS A 309 28.50 -0.88 -2.77
C LYS A 309 27.51 -1.46 -3.75
N VAL A 310 26.39 -0.77 -3.95
CA VAL A 310 25.44 -1.08 -5.01
C VAL A 310 25.76 -0.24 -6.24
N LYS A 311 26.01 -0.93 -7.36
CA LYS A 311 26.18 -0.33 -8.68
C LYS A 311 25.04 -0.76 -9.60
N LYS A 312 24.54 0.17 -10.41
CA LYS A 312 23.54 -0.11 -11.44
C LYS A 312 24.25 -0.48 -12.74
N GLU A 313 24.04 -1.69 -13.23
CA GLU A 313 24.49 -2.17 -14.55
C GLU A 313 23.26 -2.41 -15.44
N GLY A 314 22.88 -1.40 -16.22
CA GLY A 314 21.66 -1.45 -17.04
C GLY A 314 20.40 -1.59 -16.19
N ARG A 315 19.65 -2.70 -16.39
CA ARG A 315 18.48 -3.06 -15.57
C ARG A 315 18.84 -3.86 -14.31
N ASN A 316 20.09 -4.29 -14.18
CA ASN A 316 20.56 -5.11 -13.08
C ASN A 316 21.25 -4.28 -12.00
N ARG A 317 21.22 -4.82 -10.77
CA ARG A 317 22.00 -4.32 -9.63
C ARG A 317 23.17 -5.27 -9.39
N VAL A 318 24.35 -4.69 -9.25
CA VAL A 318 25.59 -5.38 -8.91
C VAL A 318 26.08 -4.87 -7.57
N PHE A 319 26.71 -5.76 -6.83
CA PHE A 319 27.14 -5.55 -5.47
C PHE A 319 28.64 -5.79 -5.43
N GLU A 320 29.41 -4.83 -4.95
CA GLU A 320 30.87 -4.93 -4.84
C GLU A 320 31.31 -4.75 -3.40
N ARG A 321 32.27 -5.53 -2.93
CA ARG A 321 32.87 -5.37 -1.59
C ARG A 321 33.66 -4.06 -1.52
N ILE A 322 33.46 -3.27 -0.45
CA ILE A 322 34.23 -2.02 -0.19
C ILE A 322 35.30 -2.18 0.87
#